data_AF-A0A6V8CFR3-F1
#
_entry.id   AF-A0A6V8CFR3-F1
#
_cell.length_a   1.000
_cell.length_b   1.000
_cell.length_c   1.000
_cell.angle_alpha   90.00
_cell.angle_beta   90.00
_cell.angle_gamma   90.00
#
_symmetry.space_group_name_H-M   'P 1'
#
loop_
_entity.id
_entity.type
_entity.pdbx_description
1 polymer ?
#
loop_
_entity_poly.entity_id
_entity_poly.type
_entity_poly.pdbx_seq_one_letter_code
_entity_poly.pdbx_strand_id
1 'polypeptide(L)'
;MQKRRLSQDDRATDKLVVLGLVSLLMVSVLSITAYFVLDSDAEEMPIDEWEWVDPVIENTEYFNHSHGDLLAHRLSTPNMQLIDYHNLNCDGNVKPPQELDNTAGRPCSPEFKNVAPTPGDSSEIAIEGNFMEDCVKHPDGTGGCYAYVSSYNQFEILDISDPNNIVLLSTYYAEVARMIDIKVTADNNWVLVNHELTNSELDPIPNADDANSGANRLDLIYVGGLYKNEPVKVAEWDNPPAGFHNQDVHVYCDWEPANPVWAQDECHLFLFGADPYPEMAEGDSGTFYKGTQIFYVPLGLEGLIPGVSNSDEDANTSREILRWGGYSPEVETTCGGSLFNHDNVFHEHPITGQKLLYISYWDAGLRIVDVSNPPDVADPLGLSWPQDNEVGRWLGCPSADDGWYGPDGGGHADM
;
A
#
# COMPACT_ATOMS: atom_id res chain seq x y z
N MET A 1 -91.89 52.58 -14.50
CA MET A 1 -91.07 52.02 -15.60
C MET A 1 -89.77 51.36 -15.08
N GLN A 2 -89.81 50.63 -13.96
CA GLN A 2 -88.58 50.27 -13.19
C GLN A 2 -88.35 48.77 -12.99
N LYS A 3 -89.20 47.89 -13.56
CA LYS A 3 -89.01 46.42 -13.50
C LYS A 3 -88.27 45.84 -14.71
N ARG A 4 -88.02 46.62 -15.77
CA ARG A 4 -87.39 46.15 -17.02
C ARG A 4 -85.85 46.27 -17.03
N ARG A 5 -85.27 47.15 -16.19
CA ARG A 5 -83.81 47.33 -16.07
C ARG A 5 -83.14 46.25 -15.21
N LEU A 6 -83.75 45.84 -14.10
CA LEU A 6 -83.16 44.84 -13.18
C LEU A 6 -83.03 43.44 -13.81
N SER A 7 -84.00 42.99 -14.63
CA SER A 7 -83.94 41.69 -15.31
C SER A 7 -82.89 41.62 -16.45
N GLN A 8 -82.43 42.76 -16.97
CA GLN A 8 -81.35 42.79 -17.97
C GLN A 8 -79.96 42.71 -17.31
N ASP A 9 -79.80 43.22 -16.09
CA ASP A 9 -78.54 43.18 -15.34
C ASP A 9 -78.22 41.79 -14.79
N ASP A 10 -79.20 41.03 -14.31
CA ASP A 10 -78.96 39.65 -13.84
C ASP A 10 -78.50 38.75 -15.01
N ARG A 11 -79.13 38.89 -16.18
CA ARG A 11 -78.73 38.17 -17.40
C ARG A 11 -77.35 38.57 -17.93
N ALA A 12 -76.91 39.81 -17.69
CA ALA A 12 -75.57 40.26 -18.08
C ALA A 12 -74.51 39.74 -17.10
N THR A 13 -74.84 39.70 -15.81
CA THR A 13 -73.99 39.19 -14.73
C THR A 13 -73.81 37.67 -14.87
N ASP A 14 -74.88 36.92 -15.12
CA ASP A 14 -74.81 35.47 -15.38
C ASP A 14 -73.96 35.14 -16.62
N LYS A 15 -74.06 35.96 -17.68
CA LYS A 15 -73.22 35.80 -18.87
C LYS A 15 -71.75 36.05 -18.59
N LEU A 16 -71.41 37.03 -17.75
CA LEU A 16 -70.03 37.31 -17.36
C LEU A 16 -69.46 36.19 -16.47
N VAL A 17 -70.26 35.64 -15.56
CA VAL A 17 -69.84 34.50 -14.71
C VAL A 17 -69.65 33.24 -15.56
N VAL A 18 -70.56 32.95 -16.49
CA VAL A 18 -70.41 31.81 -17.42
C VAL A 18 -69.20 32.00 -18.34
N LEU A 19 -68.96 33.21 -18.86
CA LEU A 19 -67.76 33.51 -19.64
C LEU A 19 -66.49 33.34 -18.80
N GLY A 20 -66.50 33.75 -17.53
CA GLY A 20 -65.40 33.55 -16.59
C GLY A 20 -65.11 32.08 -16.30
N LEU A 21 -66.14 31.27 -16.09
CA LEU A 21 -66.00 29.83 -15.89
C LEU A 21 -65.50 29.11 -17.14
N VAL A 22 -66.02 29.46 -18.32
CA VAL A 22 -65.58 28.89 -19.60
C VAL A 22 -64.13 29.27 -19.88
N SER A 23 -63.73 30.51 -19.60
CA SER A 23 -62.34 30.93 -19.78
C SER A 23 -61.39 30.23 -18.80
N LEU A 24 -61.78 30.03 -17.54
CA LEU A 24 -61.01 29.22 -16.59
C LEU A 24 -60.88 27.75 -17.04
N LEU A 25 -61.96 27.14 -17.54
CA LEU A 25 -61.92 25.79 -18.09
C LEU A 25 -61.03 25.68 -19.34
N MET A 26 -61.04 26.70 -20.21
CA MET A 26 -60.14 26.73 -21.36
C MET A 26 -58.68 26.85 -20.93
N VAL A 27 -58.39 27.66 -19.91
CA VAL A 27 -57.04 27.76 -19.33
C VAL A 27 -56.63 26.44 -18.68
N SER A 28 -57.52 25.74 -17.97
CA SER A 28 -57.20 24.44 -17.37
C SER A 28 -56.93 23.37 -18.43
N VAL A 29 -57.74 23.33 -19.50
CA VAL A 29 -57.53 22.39 -20.61
C VAL A 29 -56.22 22.71 -21.34
N LEU A 30 -55.93 23.98 -21.60
CA LEU A 30 -54.64 24.39 -22.18
C LEU A 30 -53.46 24.03 -21.28
N SER A 31 -53.62 24.15 -19.95
CA SER A 31 -52.57 23.78 -18.99
C SER A 31 -52.34 22.27 -18.96
N ILE A 32 -53.40 21.46 -19.03
CA ILE A 32 -53.29 19.99 -19.11
C ILE A 32 -52.66 19.57 -20.44
N THR A 33 -53.04 20.24 -21.55
CA THR A 33 -52.48 19.93 -22.86
C THR A 33 -51.01 20.35 -22.94
N ALA A 34 -50.65 21.49 -22.34
CA ALA A 34 -49.26 21.91 -22.19
C ALA A 34 -48.47 20.95 -21.30
N TYR A 35 -49.06 20.43 -20.22
CA TYR A 35 -48.44 19.38 -19.40
C TYR A 35 -48.15 18.15 -20.26
N PHE A 36 -49.12 17.59 -20.99
CA PHE A 36 -48.89 16.41 -21.82
C PHE A 36 -47.96 16.64 -23.02
N VAL A 37 -47.94 17.85 -23.60
CA VAL A 37 -47.02 18.18 -24.71
C VAL A 37 -45.61 18.47 -24.23
N LEU A 38 -45.44 19.00 -23.01
CA LEU A 38 -44.11 19.21 -22.40
C LEU A 38 -43.59 17.93 -21.73
N ASP A 39 -44.47 17.01 -21.31
CA ASP A 39 -44.14 15.70 -20.74
C ASP A 39 -43.90 14.63 -21.82
N SER A 40 -44.37 14.86 -23.06
CA SER A 40 -44.18 13.92 -24.18
C SER A 40 -42.80 13.96 -24.84
N ASP A 41 -41.94 14.89 -24.44
CA ASP A 41 -40.51 14.93 -24.80
C ASP A 41 -39.61 14.66 -23.57
N ALA A 42 -40.15 14.02 -22.53
CA ALA A 42 -39.32 13.25 -21.62
C ALA A 42 -38.95 11.94 -22.33
N GLU A 43 -38.12 12.03 -23.39
CA GLU A 43 -37.10 11.00 -23.53
C GLU A 43 -36.44 10.94 -22.16
N GLU A 44 -36.50 9.78 -21.50
CA GLU A 44 -35.55 9.48 -20.43
C GLU A 44 -34.21 9.90 -21.02
N MET A 45 -33.63 11.00 -20.52
CA MET A 45 -32.24 11.28 -20.81
C MET A 45 -31.58 9.93 -20.54
N PRO A 46 -30.78 9.39 -21.48
CA PRO A 46 -29.90 8.33 -21.08
C PRO A 46 -29.26 8.90 -19.83
N ILE A 47 -29.43 8.20 -18.71
CA ILE A 47 -28.30 8.07 -17.84
C ILE A 47 -27.24 7.55 -18.81
N ASP A 48 -26.50 8.47 -19.46
CA ASP A 48 -25.11 8.22 -19.73
C ASP A 48 -24.71 7.68 -18.37
N GLU A 49 -24.53 6.36 -18.30
CA GLU A 49 -23.62 5.79 -17.35
C GLU A 49 -22.50 6.80 -17.36
N TRP A 50 -22.35 7.55 -16.27
CA TRP A 50 -21.11 8.21 -16.01
C TRP A 50 -20.17 7.03 -15.77
N GLU A 51 -19.77 6.39 -16.87
CA GLU A 51 -18.72 5.42 -16.92
C GLU A 51 -17.56 6.22 -16.37
N TRP A 52 -17.10 5.80 -15.21
CA TRP A 52 -15.93 6.38 -14.60
C TRP A 52 -14.78 6.07 -15.56
N VAL A 53 -14.52 6.99 -16.48
CA VAL A 53 -13.41 6.89 -17.41
C VAL A 53 -12.19 7.26 -16.60
N ASP A 54 -11.30 6.31 -16.35
CA ASP A 54 -10.03 6.61 -15.72
C ASP A 54 -9.28 7.66 -16.59
N PRO A 55 -8.90 8.82 -16.04
CA PRO A 55 -8.18 9.83 -16.78
C PRO A 55 -6.77 9.39 -17.22
N VAL A 56 -6.28 8.26 -16.71
CA VAL A 56 -4.91 7.74 -16.85
C VAL A 56 -4.87 6.23 -17.23
N ILE A 57 -5.95 5.63 -17.76
CA ILE A 57 -5.83 4.25 -18.26
C ILE A 57 -4.95 4.20 -19.51
N GLU A 58 -3.95 3.31 -19.45
CA GLU A 58 -3.28 2.71 -20.60
C GLU A 58 -4.33 1.97 -21.44
N ASN A 59 -4.91 2.66 -22.42
CA ASN A 59 -6.01 2.11 -23.22
C ASN A 59 -5.50 0.94 -24.07
N THR A 60 -5.90 -0.27 -23.68
CA THR A 60 -5.16 -1.52 -23.89
C THR A 60 -4.99 -2.01 -25.32
N GLU A 61 -5.53 -1.39 -26.37
CA GLU A 61 -5.38 -1.99 -27.72
C GLU A 61 -5.13 -1.05 -28.90
N TYR A 62 -5.25 0.29 -28.78
CA TYR A 62 -5.22 1.13 -30.00
C TYR A 62 -4.59 2.53 -29.96
N PHE A 63 -4.06 3.03 -28.83
CA PHE A 63 -3.51 4.39 -28.82
C PHE A 63 -2.25 4.54 -27.96
N ASN A 64 -1.12 4.71 -28.66
CA ASN A 64 0.14 5.23 -28.16
C ASN A 64 -0.09 6.68 -27.67
N HIS A 65 -0.36 6.87 -26.39
CA HIS A 65 -0.39 8.20 -25.78
C HIS A 65 0.87 8.40 -24.93
N SER A 66 1.34 9.63 -24.87
CA SER A 66 2.59 9.97 -24.17
C SER A 66 2.24 10.78 -22.93
N HIS A 67 2.77 10.37 -21.76
CA HIS A 67 2.64 11.15 -20.53
C HIS A 67 3.37 12.51 -20.60
N GLY A 68 4.13 12.78 -21.66
CA GLY A 68 4.68 14.10 -21.97
C GLY A 68 3.69 15.04 -22.69
N ASP A 69 2.52 14.55 -23.12
CA ASP A 69 1.46 15.35 -23.73
C ASP A 69 0.13 15.12 -23.00
N LEU A 70 -0.15 15.99 -22.04
CA LEU A 70 -1.38 15.98 -21.24
C LEU A 70 -2.65 16.02 -22.09
N LEU A 71 -2.61 16.60 -23.30
CA LEU A 71 -3.77 16.68 -24.19
C LEU A 71 -4.02 15.38 -24.97
N ALA A 72 -3.08 14.42 -24.92
CA ALA A 72 -3.27 13.09 -25.47
C ALA A 72 -4.18 12.21 -24.59
N HIS A 73 -4.50 12.64 -23.36
CA HIS A 73 -5.40 11.90 -22.46
C HIS A 73 -6.88 12.12 -22.82
N ARG A 74 -7.68 11.06 -22.72
CA ARG A 74 -9.11 11.04 -23.10
C ARG A 74 -9.96 12.05 -22.32
N LEU A 75 -9.60 12.33 -21.07
CA LEU A 75 -10.27 13.30 -20.19
C LEU A 75 -9.55 14.66 -20.10
N SER A 76 -8.61 14.93 -21.01
CA SER A 76 -7.94 16.23 -21.03
C SER A 76 -8.93 17.36 -21.33
N THR A 77 -8.69 18.51 -20.71
CA THR A 77 -9.47 19.73 -20.98
C THR A 77 -8.53 20.85 -21.40
N PRO A 78 -8.96 21.80 -22.26
CA PRO A 78 -8.12 22.93 -22.67
C PRO A 78 -7.67 23.85 -21.52
N ASN A 79 -8.26 23.69 -20.32
CA ASN A 79 -7.90 24.42 -19.11
C ASN A 79 -6.90 23.67 -18.20
N MET A 80 -6.38 22.51 -18.62
CA MET A 80 -5.27 21.84 -17.94
C MET A 80 -3.94 22.22 -18.63
N GLN A 81 -2.93 22.51 -17.83
CA GLN A 81 -1.58 22.84 -18.29
C GLN A 81 -0.58 21.89 -17.62
N LEU A 82 0.16 21.12 -18.40
CA LEU A 82 1.33 20.40 -17.90
C LEU A 82 2.37 21.46 -17.55
N ILE A 83 2.71 21.56 -16.27
CA ILE A 83 3.69 22.53 -15.78
C ILE A 83 5.10 22.03 -16.09
N ASP A 84 5.33 20.72 -15.94
CA ASP A 84 6.63 20.12 -16.22
C ASP A 84 6.56 18.59 -16.37
N TYR A 85 7.52 18.03 -17.11
CA TYR A 85 7.83 16.60 -17.14
C TYR A 85 9.34 16.44 -17.20
N HIS A 86 9.91 15.82 -16.17
CA HIS A 86 11.34 15.63 -16.05
C HIS A 86 11.68 14.17 -15.81
N ASN A 87 12.47 13.57 -16.69
CA ASN A 87 13.11 12.31 -16.35
C ASN A 87 14.14 12.57 -15.25
N LEU A 88 14.24 11.63 -14.32
CA LEU A 88 15.24 11.72 -13.26
C LEU A 88 16.65 11.53 -13.83
N ASN A 89 17.65 11.75 -12.98
CA ASN A 89 19.06 11.78 -13.37
C ASN A 89 19.72 10.40 -13.42
N CYS A 90 19.16 9.46 -14.19
CA CYS A 90 19.79 8.17 -14.42
C CYS A 90 19.78 7.81 -15.91
N ASP A 91 20.65 6.90 -16.32
CA ASP A 91 20.95 6.58 -17.73
C ASP A 91 19.90 5.67 -18.42
N GLY A 92 18.80 5.35 -17.74
CA GLY A 92 17.74 4.48 -18.24
C GLY A 92 18.05 2.99 -18.24
N ASN A 93 19.22 2.56 -17.78
CA ASN A 93 19.55 1.14 -17.67
C ASN A 93 18.94 0.54 -16.40
N VAL A 94 18.12 -0.50 -16.55
CA VAL A 94 17.51 -1.25 -15.44
C VAL A 94 18.53 -2.22 -14.82
N LYS A 95 19.18 -3.04 -15.65
CA LYS A 95 20.16 -4.02 -15.20
C LYS A 95 21.50 -3.34 -14.88
N PRO A 96 22.14 -3.68 -13.75
CA PRO A 96 23.46 -3.18 -13.43
C PRO A 96 24.51 -3.72 -14.44
N PRO A 97 25.65 -3.03 -14.62
CA PRO A 97 26.78 -3.57 -15.35
C PRO A 97 27.22 -4.92 -14.76
N GLN A 98 27.76 -5.82 -15.58
CA GLN A 98 28.19 -7.16 -15.16
C GLN A 98 29.23 -7.19 -14.00
N GLU A 99 29.85 -6.05 -13.71
CA GLU A 99 30.81 -5.86 -12.62
C GLU A 99 30.14 -5.67 -11.24
N LEU A 100 28.85 -5.32 -11.20
CA LEU A 100 28.02 -5.23 -10.01
C LEU A 100 27.06 -6.43 -9.99
N ASP A 101 27.13 -7.25 -8.95
CA ASP A 101 26.18 -8.34 -8.69
C ASP A 101 24.90 -7.78 -8.04
N ASN A 102 23.83 -8.59 -7.94
CA ASN A 102 22.54 -8.30 -7.27
C ASN A 102 22.67 -8.07 -5.75
N THR A 103 23.87 -7.78 -5.26
CA THR A 103 24.17 -7.46 -3.87
C THR A 103 24.50 -5.98 -3.69
N ALA A 104 24.70 -5.23 -4.79
CA ALA A 104 25.03 -3.82 -4.74
C ALA A 104 24.20 -3.04 -5.76
N GLY A 105 23.72 -1.88 -5.35
CA GLY A 105 23.06 -0.93 -6.22
C GLY A 105 24.03 -0.06 -7.01
N ARG A 106 23.45 0.71 -7.90
CA ARG A 106 24.13 1.50 -8.91
C ARG A 106 23.88 2.99 -8.69
N PRO A 107 24.93 3.82 -8.63
CA PRO A 107 24.76 5.26 -8.54
C PRO A 107 24.20 5.85 -9.83
N CYS A 108 23.39 6.89 -9.69
CA CYS A 108 22.85 7.68 -10.78
C CYS A 108 23.59 9.04 -10.86
N SER A 109 23.70 9.60 -12.07
CA SER A 109 24.55 10.77 -12.34
C SER A 109 23.72 11.97 -12.80
N PRO A 110 23.93 13.18 -12.23
CA PRO A 110 23.23 14.41 -12.63
C PRO A 110 23.25 14.72 -14.13
N GLU A 111 24.26 14.25 -14.86
CA GLU A 111 24.39 14.47 -16.30
C GLU A 111 23.30 13.78 -17.14
N PHE A 112 22.61 12.78 -16.58
CA PHE A 112 21.51 12.09 -17.25
C PHE A 112 20.14 12.74 -17.00
N LYS A 113 20.06 13.79 -16.18
CA LYS A 113 18.80 14.49 -15.88
C LYS A 113 18.14 14.94 -17.20
N ASN A 114 16.91 14.50 -17.44
CA ASN A 114 16.15 14.80 -18.67
C ASN A 114 16.78 14.30 -19.99
N VAL A 115 17.79 13.42 -19.93
CA VAL A 115 18.48 12.90 -21.13
C VAL A 115 18.05 11.48 -21.46
N ALA A 116 17.76 10.66 -20.44
CA ALA A 116 17.35 9.27 -20.57
C ALA A 116 16.07 9.01 -19.76
N PRO A 117 15.28 7.96 -20.05
CA PRO A 117 14.13 7.59 -19.22
C PRO A 117 14.58 7.24 -17.81
N THR A 118 13.71 7.47 -16.82
CA THR A 118 13.90 6.92 -15.48
C THR A 118 13.84 5.39 -15.59
N PRO A 119 14.84 4.64 -15.09
CA PRO A 119 14.79 3.17 -15.10
C PRO A 119 13.68 2.69 -14.16
N GLY A 120 13.10 1.52 -14.45
CA GLY A 120 12.06 0.88 -13.62
C GLY A 120 10.92 0.30 -14.48
N ASP A 121 10.12 -0.59 -13.91
CA ASP A 121 8.86 -1.07 -14.51
C ASP A 121 7.66 -0.39 -13.84
N SER A 122 6.52 -0.34 -14.54
CA SER A 122 5.35 0.46 -14.17
C SER A 122 4.19 -0.34 -13.56
N SER A 123 4.40 -1.59 -13.13
CA SER A 123 3.30 -2.44 -12.67
C SER A 123 2.85 -2.14 -11.24
N GLU A 124 3.77 -2.22 -10.27
CA GLU A 124 3.47 -2.12 -8.84
C GLU A 124 4.54 -1.31 -8.14
N ILE A 125 4.08 -0.25 -7.47
CA ILE A 125 4.91 0.78 -6.88
C ILE A 125 4.51 0.95 -5.42
N ALA A 126 5.43 0.64 -4.51
CA ALA A 126 5.37 1.03 -3.10
C ALA A 126 6.32 2.21 -2.88
N ILE A 127 5.91 3.13 -2.01
CA ILE A 127 6.70 4.31 -1.67
C ILE A 127 6.85 4.39 -0.17
N GLU A 128 8.09 4.47 0.28
CA GLU A 128 8.49 4.71 1.66
C GLU A 128 9.37 5.95 1.74
N GLY A 129 9.50 6.52 2.93
CA GLY A 129 10.40 7.65 3.13
C GLY A 129 10.04 8.53 4.31
N ASN A 130 10.89 9.51 4.54
CA ASN A 130 10.67 10.50 5.59
C ASN A 130 10.07 11.78 4.99
N PHE A 131 8.76 11.91 5.15
CA PHE A 131 8.00 13.05 4.66
C PHE A 131 7.76 14.07 5.77
N MET A 132 7.52 15.34 5.39
CA MET A 132 7.08 16.39 6.32
C MET A 132 8.05 16.63 7.49
N GLU A 133 7.62 16.37 8.73
CA GLU A 133 8.39 16.68 9.94
C GLU A 133 9.64 15.81 10.09
N ASP A 134 9.68 14.67 9.42
CA ASP A 134 10.82 13.73 9.46
C ASP A 134 11.85 14.02 8.36
N CYS A 135 11.51 14.89 7.39
CA CYS A 135 12.43 15.40 6.36
C CYS A 135 13.30 16.52 6.95
N VAL A 136 14.28 16.14 7.77
CA VAL A 136 15.19 17.08 8.43
C VAL A 136 16.64 16.68 8.17
N LYS A 137 17.45 17.63 7.69
CA LYS A 137 18.90 17.48 7.56
C LYS A 137 19.56 18.01 8.83
N HIS A 138 20.20 17.14 9.60
CA HIS A 138 20.90 17.53 10.83
C HIS A 138 22.34 18.00 10.54
N PRO A 139 22.92 18.88 11.38
CA PRO A 139 24.29 19.38 11.18
C PRO A 139 25.41 18.33 11.25
N ASP A 140 25.14 17.20 11.91
CA ASP A 140 26.05 16.04 11.99
C ASP A 140 25.98 15.14 10.73
N GLY A 141 25.16 15.51 9.74
CA GLY A 141 24.98 14.78 8.50
C GLY A 141 23.94 13.66 8.59
N THR A 142 23.27 13.49 9.73
CA THR A 142 22.16 12.55 9.90
C THR A 142 20.83 13.12 9.39
N GLY A 143 19.83 12.26 9.26
CA GLY A 143 18.54 12.59 8.66
C GLY A 143 18.64 12.71 7.14
N GLY A 144 17.82 13.57 6.55
CA GLY A 144 17.71 13.73 5.11
C GLY A 144 16.26 13.93 4.67
N CYS A 145 16.02 13.92 3.38
CA CYS A 145 14.67 13.89 2.82
C CYS A 145 14.73 12.92 1.67
N TYR A 146 14.32 11.69 1.93
CA TYR A 146 14.46 10.57 1.01
C TYR A 146 13.10 9.94 0.74
N ALA A 147 12.90 9.56 -0.52
CA ALA A 147 11.84 8.63 -0.90
C ALA A 147 12.49 7.39 -1.48
N TYR A 148 11.93 6.24 -1.16
CA TYR A 148 12.32 4.93 -1.64
C TYR A 148 11.13 4.41 -2.42
N VAL A 149 11.36 3.99 -3.65
CA VAL A 149 10.27 3.63 -4.57
C VAL A 149 10.58 2.25 -5.10
N SER A 150 9.69 1.28 -4.94
CA SER A 150 9.81 0.00 -5.66
C SER A 150 9.24 0.16 -7.08
N SER A 151 9.90 -0.43 -8.06
CA SER A 151 9.51 -0.38 -9.47
C SER A 151 9.68 -1.76 -10.12
N TYR A 152 9.12 -2.78 -9.43
CA TYR A 152 9.05 -4.17 -9.84
C TYR A 152 10.38 -4.94 -9.92
N ASN A 153 11.33 -4.55 -10.76
CA ASN A 153 12.62 -5.26 -10.88
C ASN A 153 13.78 -4.56 -10.16
N GLN A 154 13.50 -3.38 -9.62
CA GLN A 154 14.45 -2.58 -8.87
C GLN A 154 13.70 -1.71 -7.85
N PHE A 155 14.44 -1.07 -6.96
CA PHE A 155 13.95 0.06 -6.20
C PHE A 155 14.88 1.26 -6.37
N GLU A 156 14.32 2.45 -6.31
CA GLU A 156 14.99 3.74 -6.42
C GLU A 156 15.17 4.41 -5.07
N ILE A 157 16.30 5.12 -4.88
CA ILE A 157 16.50 6.03 -3.76
C ILE A 157 16.51 7.47 -4.29
N LEU A 158 15.57 8.29 -3.84
CA LEU A 158 15.38 9.66 -4.28
C LEU A 158 15.76 10.64 -3.17
N ASP A 159 16.55 11.68 -3.46
CA ASP A 159 16.61 12.90 -2.64
C ASP A 159 15.44 13.80 -3.05
N ILE A 160 14.52 14.01 -2.11
CA ILE A 160 13.30 14.82 -2.27
C ILE A 160 13.39 16.15 -1.49
N SER A 161 14.58 16.56 -1.06
CA SER A 161 14.76 17.79 -0.28
C SER A 161 14.43 19.08 -1.04
N ASP A 162 14.44 19.03 -2.37
CA ASP A 162 13.86 20.06 -3.24
C ASP A 162 12.78 19.40 -4.11
N PRO A 163 11.49 19.52 -3.75
CA PRO A 163 10.40 18.89 -4.51
C PRO A 163 10.31 19.30 -5.97
N ASN A 164 10.83 20.48 -6.35
CA ASN A 164 10.89 20.91 -7.75
C ASN A 164 12.13 20.39 -8.49
N ASN A 165 13.04 19.72 -7.78
CA ASN A 165 14.25 19.13 -8.32
C ASN A 165 14.61 17.83 -7.60
N ILE A 166 13.74 16.84 -7.70
CA ILE A 166 13.97 15.49 -7.17
C ILE A 166 15.19 14.86 -7.86
N VAL A 167 16.09 14.27 -7.08
CA VAL A 167 17.32 13.63 -7.60
C VAL A 167 17.28 12.13 -7.29
N LEU A 168 17.37 11.29 -8.32
CA LEU A 168 17.59 9.85 -8.16
C LEU A 168 19.06 9.62 -7.80
N LEU A 169 19.33 9.14 -6.59
CA LEU A 169 20.68 8.91 -6.07
C LEU A 169 21.26 7.59 -6.57
N SER A 170 20.47 6.52 -6.46
CA SER A 170 20.85 5.19 -6.89
C SER A 170 19.64 4.30 -7.14
N THR A 171 19.90 3.17 -7.81
CA THR A 171 18.95 2.07 -7.94
C THR A 171 19.54 0.81 -7.33
N TYR A 172 18.70 -0.08 -6.82
CA TYR A 172 19.09 -1.45 -6.46
C TYR A 172 18.26 -2.41 -7.29
N TYR A 173 18.90 -3.34 -7.99
CA TYR A 173 18.27 -4.28 -8.91
C TYR A 173 18.27 -5.69 -8.32
N ALA A 174 17.20 -6.45 -8.58
CA ALA A 174 17.18 -7.88 -8.27
C ALA A 174 16.80 -8.73 -9.48
N GLU A 175 17.67 -9.70 -9.77
CA GLU A 175 17.47 -10.71 -10.82
C GLU A 175 16.59 -11.90 -10.39
N VAL A 176 16.33 -12.01 -9.08
CA VAL A 176 15.72 -13.21 -8.48
C VAL A 176 14.20 -13.14 -8.58
N ALA A 177 13.58 -12.09 -8.07
CA ALA A 177 12.12 -11.95 -8.03
C ALA A 177 11.71 -10.48 -7.86
N ARG A 178 10.43 -10.19 -8.11
CA ARG A 178 9.90 -8.82 -8.15
C ARG A 178 9.93 -8.17 -6.77
N MET A 179 10.33 -6.91 -6.70
CA MET A 179 10.24 -6.04 -5.54
C MET A 179 8.85 -5.40 -5.50
N ILE A 180 7.95 -6.03 -4.77
CA ILE A 180 6.54 -5.59 -4.69
C ILE A 180 6.33 -4.62 -3.53
N ASP A 181 6.94 -4.91 -2.39
CA ASP A 181 6.84 -4.07 -1.20
C ASP A 181 8.24 -3.81 -0.63
N ILE A 182 8.39 -2.62 -0.07
CA ILE A 182 9.58 -2.17 0.65
C ILE A 182 9.16 -1.51 1.95
N LYS A 183 10.01 -1.63 2.97
CA LYS A 183 9.85 -0.92 4.24
C LYS A 183 11.16 -0.28 4.67
N VAL A 184 11.09 0.93 5.20
CA VAL A 184 12.28 1.72 5.56
C VAL A 184 12.25 2.02 7.04
N THR A 185 13.39 1.79 7.69
CA THR A 185 13.58 2.13 9.10
C THR A 185 13.53 3.63 9.33
N ALA A 186 13.05 4.08 10.50
CA ALA A 186 12.87 5.50 10.80
C ALA A 186 14.16 6.34 10.71
N ASP A 187 15.32 5.73 10.93
CA ASP A 187 16.64 6.37 10.77
C ASP A 187 17.10 6.49 9.30
N ASN A 188 16.30 5.97 8.37
CA ASN A 188 16.54 5.87 6.92
C ASN A 188 17.78 5.06 6.53
N ASN A 189 18.36 4.24 7.40
CA ASN A 189 19.61 3.53 7.10
C ASN A 189 19.39 2.13 6.53
N TRP A 190 18.19 1.57 6.66
CA TRP A 190 17.88 0.21 6.28
C TRP A 190 16.58 0.13 5.48
N VAL A 191 16.62 -0.63 4.38
CA VAL A 191 15.47 -0.94 3.53
C VAL A 191 15.26 -2.44 3.55
N LEU A 192 14.07 -2.89 3.94
CA LEU A 192 13.62 -4.24 3.73
C LEU A 192 12.98 -4.33 2.34
N VAL A 193 13.38 -5.33 1.56
CA VAL A 193 12.82 -5.61 0.24
C VAL A 193 12.20 -6.99 0.25
N ASN A 194 10.94 -7.09 -0.16
CA ASN A 194 10.29 -8.36 -0.40
C ASN A 194 10.35 -8.75 -1.88
N HIS A 195 10.86 -9.94 -2.12
CA HIS A 195 10.87 -10.56 -3.43
C HIS A 195 9.72 -11.55 -3.57
N GLU A 196 8.86 -11.33 -4.56
CA GLU A 196 7.80 -12.25 -4.93
C GLU A 196 8.04 -12.88 -6.31
N LEU A 197 7.90 -14.20 -6.34
CA LEU A 197 7.81 -14.98 -7.56
C LEU A 197 6.39 -14.93 -8.11
N THR A 198 6.25 -14.48 -9.34
CA THR A 198 4.96 -14.41 -10.01
C THR A 198 4.78 -15.51 -11.02
N ASN A 199 3.58 -16.08 -11.02
CA ASN A 199 3.18 -17.07 -11.99
C ASN A 199 3.08 -16.43 -13.38
N SER A 200 3.75 -17.01 -14.37
CA SER A 200 3.78 -16.56 -15.77
C SER A 200 2.42 -16.60 -16.49
N GLU A 201 1.36 -17.05 -15.82
CA GLU A 201 0.01 -17.20 -16.37
C GLU A 201 -0.92 -16.01 -16.12
N LEU A 202 -0.66 -15.15 -15.12
CA LEU A 202 -1.57 -14.07 -14.72
C LEU A 202 -1.08 -12.66 -15.10
N ASP A 203 0.24 -12.44 -15.20
CA ASP A 203 0.80 -11.18 -15.64
C ASP A 203 1.51 -11.32 -16.99
N PRO A 204 1.25 -10.43 -17.96
CA PRO A 204 2.01 -10.41 -19.19
C PRO A 204 3.48 -10.13 -18.88
N ILE A 205 4.34 -11.12 -19.14
CA ILE A 205 5.79 -11.01 -18.96
C ILE A 205 6.29 -9.88 -19.86
N PRO A 206 6.87 -8.80 -19.30
CA PRO A 206 7.58 -7.81 -20.09
C PRO A 206 8.81 -8.50 -20.68
N ASN A 207 8.76 -8.81 -21.98
CA ASN A 207 9.78 -9.56 -22.73
C ASN A 207 9.99 -11.03 -22.34
N ALA A 208 10.16 -11.88 -23.36
CA ALA A 208 10.27 -13.33 -23.21
C ALA A 208 11.55 -13.83 -22.49
N ASP A 209 12.44 -12.93 -22.06
CA ASP A 209 13.72 -13.21 -21.40
C ASP A 209 13.88 -12.56 -20.01
N ASP A 210 12.98 -11.68 -19.57
CA ASP A 210 13.00 -11.07 -18.23
C ASP A 210 12.16 -11.87 -17.21
N ALA A 211 12.03 -13.18 -17.43
CA ALA A 211 11.44 -14.09 -16.46
C ALA A 211 12.30 -14.09 -15.18
N ASN A 212 11.89 -13.29 -14.20
CA ASN A 212 12.39 -13.34 -12.83
C ASN A 212 12.26 -14.81 -12.34
N SER A 213 13.39 -15.51 -12.32
CA SER A 213 13.46 -16.98 -12.28
C SER A 213 13.64 -17.56 -10.87
N GLY A 214 13.68 -16.68 -9.88
CA GLY A 214 14.11 -16.97 -8.52
C GLY A 214 12.98 -17.26 -7.55
N ALA A 215 13.35 -17.85 -6.42
CA ALA A 215 12.44 -18.08 -5.31
C ALA A 215 12.06 -16.77 -4.63
N ASN A 216 10.95 -16.77 -3.89
CA ASN A 216 10.65 -15.68 -2.97
C ASN A 216 11.85 -15.45 -2.03
N ARG A 217 12.02 -14.23 -1.53
CA ARG A 217 13.13 -13.89 -0.63
C ARG A 217 12.85 -12.60 0.13
N LEU A 218 13.36 -12.46 1.35
CA LEU A 218 13.47 -11.16 2.02
C LEU A 218 14.92 -10.70 1.97
N ASP A 219 15.17 -9.47 1.52
CA ASP A 219 16.48 -8.84 1.53
C ASP A 219 16.49 -7.65 2.50
N LEU A 220 17.53 -7.59 3.34
CA LEU A 220 17.85 -6.37 4.07
C LEU A 220 18.98 -5.62 3.37
N ILE A 221 18.71 -4.38 2.99
CA ILE A 221 19.62 -3.52 2.26
C ILE A 221 20.07 -2.38 3.17
N TYR A 222 21.38 -2.22 3.32
CA TYR A 222 21.97 -1.08 3.99
C TYR A 222 22.13 0.10 3.02
N VAL A 223 21.62 1.26 3.43
CA VAL A 223 21.58 2.50 2.63
C VAL A 223 22.07 3.71 3.42
N GLY A 224 22.78 3.51 4.54
CA GLY A 224 23.21 4.60 5.43
C GLY A 224 24.34 5.48 4.87
N GLY A 225 24.24 6.79 5.08
CA GLY A 225 25.28 7.76 4.70
C GLY A 225 25.65 7.72 3.21
N LEU A 226 26.91 7.39 2.90
CA LEU A 226 27.41 7.30 1.53
C LEU A 226 26.71 6.20 0.71
N TYR A 227 26.21 5.15 1.37
CA TYR A 227 25.51 4.02 0.75
C TYR A 227 24.14 4.39 0.18
N LYS A 228 23.65 5.63 0.36
CA LYS A 228 22.53 6.17 -0.42
C LYS A 228 22.80 6.19 -1.94
N ASN A 229 24.07 6.24 -2.34
CA ASN A 229 24.48 6.18 -3.75
C ASN A 229 24.91 4.78 -4.19
N GLU A 230 25.16 3.88 -3.24
CA GLU A 230 25.72 2.54 -3.46
C GLU A 230 25.09 1.58 -2.44
N PRO A 231 23.77 1.29 -2.53
CA PRO A 231 23.09 0.48 -1.52
C PRO A 231 23.59 -0.97 -1.57
N VAL A 232 23.65 -1.67 -0.43
CA VAL A 232 24.26 -3.01 -0.36
C VAL A 232 23.37 -3.98 0.42
N LYS A 233 23.14 -5.18 -0.14
CA LYS A 233 22.48 -6.27 0.58
C LYS A 233 23.37 -6.80 1.68
N VAL A 234 22.85 -6.84 2.90
CA VAL A 234 23.60 -7.23 4.10
C VAL A 234 23.04 -8.48 4.78
N ALA A 235 21.76 -8.79 4.60
CA ALA A 235 21.13 -10.00 5.11
C ALA A 235 20.04 -10.48 4.15
N GLU A 236 19.74 -11.77 4.19
CA GLU A 236 18.69 -12.36 3.36
C GLU A 236 17.97 -13.50 4.08
N TRP A 237 16.76 -13.82 3.66
CA TRP A 237 16.13 -15.10 3.96
C TRP A 237 15.55 -15.72 2.71
N ASP A 238 16.09 -16.89 2.38
CA ASP A 238 15.72 -17.66 1.20
C ASP A 238 14.46 -18.49 1.43
N ASN A 239 13.63 -18.55 0.38
CA ASN A 239 12.48 -19.44 0.29
C ASN A 239 11.38 -19.21 1.36
N PRO A 240 10.91 -17.96 1.55
CA PRO A 240 9.65 -17.73 2.22
C PRO A 240 8.50 -18.45 1.49
N PRO A 241 7.46 -18.88 2.22
CA PRO A 241 6.41 -19.74 1.68
C PRO A 241 5.78 -19.18 0.40
N ALA A 242 5.51 -17.88 0.39
CA ALA A 242 5.08 -17.04 -0.73
C ALA A 242 5.73 -15.66 -0.52
N GLY A 243 5.80 -14.80 -1.55
CA GLY A 243 6.27 -13.42 -1.35
C GLY A 243 5.39 -12.73 -0.31
N PHE A 244 5.99 -12.20 0.76
CA PHE A 244 5.25 -11.52 1.82
C PHE A 244 4.81 -10.13 1.35
N HIS A 245 3.54 -9.89 1.06
CA HIS A 245 3.05 -8.55 0.73
C HIS A 245 2.65 -7.78 1.99
N ASN A 246 2.81 -6.45 2.03
CA ASN A 246 2.35 -5.56 3.10
C ASN A 246 2.94 -5.88 4.49
N GLN A 247 4.19 -5.49 4.67
CA GLN A 247 4.98 -5.78 5.87
C GLN A 247 5.13 -4.54 6.76
N ASP A 248 5.65 -4.73 7.97
CA ASP A 248 6.21 -3.60 8.73
C ASP A 248 7.51 -4.01 9.43
N VAL A 249 8.28 -3.04 9.90
CA VAL A 249 9.55 -3.25 10.58
C VAL A 249 9.64 -2.40 11.85
N HIS A 250 10.36 -2.91 12.85
CA HIS A 250 10.71 -2.12 14.02
C HIS A 250 12.09 -2.45 14.56
N VAL A 251 12.78 -1.42 15.04
CA VAL A 251 14.09 -1.54 15.68
C VAL A 251 13.92 -1.43 17.19
N TYR A 252 14.20 -2.52 17.89
CA TYR A 252 14.16 -2.59 19.35
C TYR A 252 15.55 -2.29 19.91
N CYS A 253 15.70 -1.13 20.55
CA CYS A 253 16.94 -0.76 21.25
C CYS A 253 16.84 -0.92 22.78
N ASP A 254 15.70 -1.41 23.27
CA ASP A 254 15.37 -1.61 24.68
C ASP A 254 15.03 -3.08 24.99
N TRP A 255 15.42 -4.01 24.12
CA TRP A 255 15.14 -5.42 24.27
C TRP A 255 16.00 -6.05 25.37
N GLU A 256 15.38 -6.40 26.50
CA GLU A 256 16.06 -6.96 27.68
C GLU A 256 15.31 -8.18 28.24
N PRO A 257 15.98 -9.33 28.45
CA PRO A 257 17.37 -9.60 28.08
C PRO A 257 17.50 -9.78 26.56
N ALA A 258 18.40 -9.04 25.91
CA ALA A 258 18.80 -9.41 24.56
C ALA A 258 19.35 -10.85 24.58
N ASN A 259 19.02 -11.66 23.57
CA ASN A 259 19.47 -13.05 23.52
C ASN A 259 21.00 -13.11 23.71
N PRO A 260 21.52 -13.77 24.76
CA PRO A 260 22.94 -13.71 25.12
C PRO A 260 23.90 -14.29 24.06
N VAL A 261 23.38 -15.02 23.07
CA VAL A 261 24.16 -15.51 21.91
C VAL A 261 24.49 -14.37 20.94
N TRP A 262 23.65 -13.33 20.89
CA TRP A 262 23.73 -12.22 19.95
C TRP A 262 23.59 -10.84 20.61
N ALA A 263 23.64 -10.76 21.94
CA ALA A 263 23.49 -9.56 22.77
C ALA A 263 24.70 -8.60 22.74
N GLN A 264 25.47 -8.60 21.65
CA GLN A 264 26.57 -7.65 21.50
C GLN A 264 26.10 -6.29 20.98
N ASP A 265 24.95 -6.27 20.30
CA ASP A 265 24.37 -5.06 19.72
C ASP A 265 23.37 -4.39 20.67
N GLU A 266 23.29 -3.06 20.58
CA GLU A 266 22.32 -2.26 21.37
C GLU A 266 20.93 -2.22 20.72
N CYS A 267 20.83 -2.49 19.40
CA CYS A 267 19.58 -2.36 18.63
C CYS A 267 19.35 -3.56 17.70
N HIS A 268 18.11 -4.04 17.69
CA HIS A 268 17.69 -5.29 17.08
C HIS A 268 16.54 -5.08 16.10
N LEU A 269 16.72 -5.47 14.84
CA LEU A 269 15.70 -5.32 13.81
C LEU A 269 14.76 -6.53 13.78
N PHE A 270 13.47 -6.24 13.92
CA PHE A 270 12.38 -7.20 13.72
C PHE A 270 11.54 -6.80 12.50
N LEU A 271 11.05 -7.81 11.78
CA LEU A 271 10.22 -7.66 10.58
C LEU A 271 8.92 -8.41 10.79
N PHE A 272 7.80 -7.83 10.35
CA PHE A 272 6.46 -8.38 10.51
C PHE A 272 5.86 -8.66 9.13
N GLY A 273 6.02 -9.87 8.62
CA GLY A 273 5.54 -10.28 7.31
C GLY A 273 4.10 -10.81 7.34
N ALA A 274 3.27 -10.37 6.40
CA ALA A 274 1.93 -10.92 6.18
C ALA A 274 2.00 -12.09 5.17
N ASP A 275 1.77 -13.32 5.66
CA ASP A 275 1.77 -14.51 4.81
C ASP A 275 0.49 -14.51 3.94
N PRO A 276 0.62 -14.46 2.59
CA PRO A 276 -0.50 -14.30 1.69
C PRO A 276 -1.23 -15.63 1.40
N TYR A 277 -0.93 -16.72 2.11
CA TYR A 277 -1.64 -17.98 1.85
C TYR A 277 -3.05 -17.96 2.47
N PRO A 278 -4.12 -18.11 1.66
CA PRO A 278 -5.46 -18.27 2.17
C PRO A 278 -5.61 -19.65 2.82
N GLU A 279 -6.44 -19.71 3.87
CA GLU A 279 -7.07 -20.90 4.47
C GLU A 279 -6.41 -21.53 5.70
N MET A 280 -7.28 -22.14 6.52
CA MET A 280 -6.96 -22.82 7.78
C MET A 280 -6.45 -24.27 7.59
N ALA A 281 -6.40 -24.79 6.37
CA ALA A 281 -6.15 -26.21 6.09
C ALA A 281 -4.78 -26.47 5.45
N GLU A 282 -4.03 -27.33 6.12
CA GLU A 282 -2.68 -27.81 5.80
C GLU A 282 -2.61 -28.47 4.40
N GLY A 283 -1.82 -27.89 3.49
CA GLY A 283 -1.23 -28.63 2.38
C GLY A 283 0.02 -29.37 2.87
N ASP A 284 0.33 -30.54 2.28
CA ASP A 284 1.39 -31.52 2.60
C ASP A 284 2.84 -31.00 2.79
N SER A 285 3.06 -29.69 2.91
CA SER A 285 4.36 -29.08 3.17
C SER A 285 4.74 -28.96 4.65
N GLY A 286 3.83 -29.23 5.61
CA GLY A 286 4.10 -29.60 7.02
C GLY A 286 5.20 -28.86 7.82
N THR A 287 5.66 -27.66 7.41
CA THR A 287 6.87 -27.00 7.95
C THR A 287 6.69 -25.49 8.21
N PHE A 288 5.52 -24.90 7.95
CA PHE A 288 5.34 -23.44 7.90
C PHE A 288 4.12 -22.94 8.70
N TYR A 289 4.39 -22.03 9.64
CA TYR A 289 3.41 -21.20 10.32
C TYR A 289 2.61 -20.34 9.32
N LYS A 290 1.32 -20.09 9.58
CA LYS A 290 0.42 -19.26 8.74
C LYS A 290 0.02 -17.98 9.47
N GLY A 291 -0.34 -16.93 8.75
CA GLY A 291 -0.69 -15.63 9.33
C GLY A 291 0.51 -14.66 9.38
N THR A 292 0.59 -13.84 10.42
CA THR A 292 1.74 -12.95 10.61
C THR A 292 2.96 -13.77 10.98
N GLN A 293 4.03 -13.69 10.19
CA GLN A 293 5.32 -14.24 10.56
C GLN A 293 6.24 -13.13 11.02
N ILE A 294 6.97 -13.36 12.11
CA ILE A 294 7.88 -12.38 12.68
C ILE A 294 9.31 -12.87 12.50
N PHE A 295 10.15 -11.99 11.99
CA PHE A 295 11.54 -12.26 11.66
C PHE A 295 12.49 -11.42 12.48
N TYR A 296 13.70 -11.93 12.68
CA TYR A 296 14.77 -11.29 13.43
C TYR A 296 16.09 -11.42 12.67
N VAL A 297 16.90 -10.36 12.70
CA VAL A 297 18.23 -10.34 12.08
C VAL A 297 19.31 -10.55 13.16
N PRO A 298 20.00 -11.71 13.20
CA PRO A 298 20.79 -12.10 14.37
C PRO A 298 22.01 -11.25 14.68
N LEU A 299 22.66 -10.65 13.67
CA LEU A 299 23.91 -9.90 13.84
C LEU A 299 23.73 -8.47 14.39
N GLY A 300 22.50 -8.12 14.78
CA GLY A 300 22.13 -6.75 15.12
C GLY A 300 22.39 -5.76 13.98
N LEU A 301 22.10 -4.48 14.19
CA LEU A 301 22.28 -3.48 13.13
C LEU A 301 23.75 -3.06 12.96
N GLU A 302 24.52 -2.93 14.04
CA GLU A 302 25.92 -2.46 13.95
C GLU A 302 26.82 -3.50 13.28
N GLY A 303 26.63 -4.78 13.61
CA GLY A 303 27.35 -5.90 13.01
C GLY A 303 27.12 -6.09 11.51
N LEU A 304 26.02 -5.54 10.97
CA LEU A 304 25.69 -5.63 9.54
C LEU A 304 26.28 -4.50 8.69
N ILE A 305 26.80 -3.43 9.31
CA ILE A 305 27.33 -2.28 8.57
C ILE A 305 28.59 -2.73 7.79
N PRO A 306 28.60 -2.58 6.45
CA PRO A 306 29.75 -2.96 5.64
C PRO A 306 31.04 -2.27 6.10
N GLY A 307 32.09 -3.06 6.31
CA GLY A 307 33.41 -2.56 6.72
C GLY A 307 33.58 -2.24 8.21
N VAL A 308 32.55 -2.41 9.04
CA VAL A 308 32.64 -2.32 10.51
C VAL A 308 32.91 -3.71 11.11
N SER A 309 32.24 -4.76 10.63
CA SER A 309 32.50 -6.16 11.01
C SER A 309 33.83 -6.67 10.41
N ASN A 310 34.95 -6.37 11.08
CA ASN A 310 36.30 -6.75 10.64
C ASN A 310 36.91 -7.92 11.43
N SER A 311 36.10 -8.73 12.11
CA SER A 311 36.61 -9.96 12.70
C SER A 311 36.37 -11.14 11.75
N ASP A 312 37.38 -11.99 11.56
CA ASP A 312 37.25 -13.25 10.83
C ASP A 312 36.20 -14.21 11.47
N GLU A 313 35.71 -13.89 12.68
CA GLU A 313 34.59 -14.59 13.34
C GLU A 313 33.23 -14.16 12.78
N ASP A 314 33.00 -12.87 12.50
CA ASP A 314 31.73 -12.35 11.94
C ASP A 314 31.54 -12.73 10.46
N ALA A 315 32.63 -13.04 9.76
CA ALA A 315 32.58 -13.61 8.42
C ALA A 315 31.98 -15.03 8.38
N ASN A 316 31.93 -15.72 9.54
CA ASN A 316 31.35 -17.07 9.69
C ASN A 316 29.97 -17.08 10.36
N THR A 317 29.45 -15.94 10.81
CA THR A 317 28.10 -15.82 11.34
C THR A 317 27.09 -15.63 10.22
N SER A 318 25.97 -16.36 10.30
CA SER A 318 24.94 -16.32 9.26
C SER A 318 24.34 -14.92 9.16
N ARG A 319 24.36 -14.35 7.94
CA ARG A 319 23.60 -13.15 7.57
C ARG A 319 22.14 -13.50 7.20
N GLU A 320 21.69 -14.65 7.69
CA GLU A 320 20.36 -15.17 7.45
C GLU A 320 19.37 -14.52 8.39
N ILE A 321 18.29 -13.99 7.84
CA ILE A 321 17.14 -13.54 8.61
C ILE A 321 16.40 -14.78 9.12
N LEU A 322 16.12 -14.84 10.42
CA LEU A 322 15.51 -16.00 11.06
C LEU A 322 14.05 -15.74 11.40
N ARG A 323 13.19 -16.76 11.28
CA ARG A 323 11.84 -16.70 11.86
C ARG A 323 11.95 -16.75 13.39
N TRP A 324 11.36 -15.76 14.04
CA TRP A 324 11.42 -15.56 15.49
C TRP A 324 10.07 -15.78 16.20
N GLY A 325 8.96 -15.54 15.51
CA GLY A 325 7.64 -15.58 16.09
C GLY A 325 6.55 -15.73 15.05
N GLY A 326 5.30 -15.81 15.52
CA GLY A 326 4.14 -15.83 14.65
C GLY A 326 2.84 -15.50 15.37
N TYR A 327 1.91 -14.88 14.66
CA TYR A 327 0.53 -14.69 15.09
C TYR A 327 -0.51 -15.14 14.04
N SER A 328 -1.54 -15.84 14.51
CA SER A 328 -2.71 -16.26 13.75
C SER A 328 -3.95 -16.19 14.65
N PRO A 329 -5.08 -15.65 14.17
CA PRO A 329 -6.31 -15.63 14.95
C PRO A 329 -6.74 -17.04 15.35
N GLU A 330 -7.16 -17.20 16.60
CA GLU A 330 -7.85 -18.42 17.03
C GLU A 330 -9.14 -18.58 16.23
N VAL A 331 -9.41 -19.78 15.73
CA VAL A 331 -10.53 -20.08 14.82
C VAL A 331 -11.87 -19.70 15.45
N GLU A 332 -12.03 -19.90 16.75
CA GLU A 332 -13.25 -19.57 17.49
C GLU A 332 -13.54 -18.07 17.49
N THR A 333 -12.53 -17.23 17.26
CA THR A 333 -12.64 -15.77 17.27
C THR A 333 -12.98 -15.19 15.90
N THR A 334 -12.95 -16.00 14.82
CA THR A 334 -13.13 -15.49 13.45
C THR A 334 -14.59 -15.46 12.98
N CYS A 335 -15.53 -16.05 13.71
CA CYS A 335 -16.91 -16.28 13.25
C CYS A 335 -17.02 -17.00 11.90
N GLY A 336 -16.04 -17.85 11.55
CA GLY A 336 -16.01 -18.53 10.25
C GLY A 336 -15.40 -17.71 9.12
N GLY A 337 -14.86 -16.52 9.43
CA GLY A 337 -14.05 -15.74 8.49
C GLY A 337 -12.75 -16.46 8.11
N SER A 338 -12.31 -16.25 6.86
CA SER A 338 -11.04 -16.72 6.33
C SER A 338 -9.84 -16.11 7.04
N LEU A 339 -8.78 -16.92 7.19
CA LEU A 339 -7.47 -16.49 7.67
C LEU A 339 -6.59 -16.16 6.47
N PHE A 340 -6.75 -14.95 5.94
CA PHE A 340 -5.86 -14.37 4.95
C PHE A 340 -5.26 -13.11 5.55
N ASN A 341 -3.97 -13.14 5.90
CA ASN A 341 -3.29 -11.94 6.38
C ASN A 341 -3.05 -11.02 5.18
N HIS A 342 -3.64 -9.83 5.24
CA HIS A 342 -3.54 -8.88 4.15
C HIS A 342 -2.54 -7.76 4.41
N ASP A 343 -2.45 -7.28 5.65
CA ASP A 343 -1.64 -6.10 5.98
C ASP A 343 -1.25 -6.11 7.46
N ASN A 344 -0.03 -5.68 7.75
CA ASN A 344 0.51 -5.48 9.08
C ASN A 344 0.97 -4.03 9.21
N VAL A 345 0.53 -3.34 10.27
CA VAL A 345 1.04 -2.01 10.62
C VAL A 345 1.48 -1.98 12.07
N PHE A 346 2.70 -1.51 12.31
CA PHE A 346 3.32 -1.37 13.61
C PHE A 346 3.17 0.06 14.12
N HIS A 347 2.75 0.22 15.38
CA HIS A 347 2.81 1.50 16.06
C HIS A 347 3.19 1.35 17.53
N GLU A 348 3.95 2.33 18.03
CA GLU A 348 4.09 2.53 19.47
C GLU A 348 2.93 3.37 19.99
N HIS A 349 2.19 2.83 20.96
CA HIS A 349 1.05 3.49 21.55
C HIS A 349 1.51 4.73 22.35
N PRO A 350 1.09 5.96 21.99
CA PRO A 350 1.73 7.20 22.45
C PRO A 350 1.55 7.49 23.95
N ILE A 351 0.63 6.79 24.63
CA ILE A 351 0.36 6.97 26.06
C ILE A 351 1.02 5.86 26.90
N THR A 352 1.04 4.63 26.39
CA THR A 352 1.48 3.45 27.17
C THR A 352 2.89 3.01 26.81
N GLY A 353 3.43 3.43 25.67
CA GLY A 353 4.70 2.94 25.13
C GLY A 353 4.63 1.50 24.64
N GLN A 354 3.44 0.89 24.58
CA GLN A 354 3.29 -0.47 24.06
C GLN A 354 3.54 -0.47 22.57
N LYS A 355 4.36 -1.41 22.11
CA LYS A 355 4.62 -1.67 20.71
C LYS A 355 3.55 -2.64 20.21
N LEU A 356 2.63 -2.14 19.40
CA LEU A 356 1.44 -2.86 18.97
C LEU A 356 1.51 -3.12 17.46
N LEU A 357 1.19 -4.35 17.09
CA LEU A 357 0.99 -4.75 15.70
C LEU A 357 -0.51 -4.81 15.41
N TYR A 358 -0.95 -4.04 14.43
CA TYR A 358 -2.31 -3.99 13.91
C TYR A 358 -2.33 -4.83 12.63
N ILE A 359 -3.06 -5.93 12.67
CA ILE A 359 -3.05 -6.93 11.61
C ILE A 359 -4.43 -7.01 11.00
N SER A 360 -4.53 -6.73 9.71
CA SER A 360 -5.76 -6.93 8.97
C SER A 360 -5.79 -8.34 8.39
N TYR A 361 -6.76 -9.13 8.86
CA TYR A 361 -7.19 -10.33 8.16
C TYR A 361 -8.48 -9.99 7.42
N TRP A 362 -8.69 -10.57 6.24
CA TRP A 362 -9.89 -10.32 5.42
C TRP A 362 -11.19 -10.50 6.21
N ASP A 363 -11.71 -11.72 6.29
CA ASP A 363 -13.00 -11.94 6.96
C ASP A 363 -12.83 -12.15 8.46
N ALA A 364 -11.62 -12.51 8.91
CA ALA A 364 -11.34 -12.60 10.34
C ALA A 364 -11.20 -11.24 11.03
N GLY A 365 -11.09 -10.14 10.27
CA GLY A 365 -11.08 -8.77 10.78
C GLY A 365 -9.73 -8.31 11.33
N LEU A 366 -9.76 -7.17 12.03
CA LEU A 366 -8.58 -6.56 12.65
C LEU A 366 -8.20 -7.32 13.93
N ARG A 367 -6.91 -7.56 14.10
CA ARG A 367 -6.28 -8.05 15.33
C ARG A 367 -5.25 -7.05 15.82
N ILE A 368 -5.17 -6.87 17.13
CA ILE A 368 -4.22 -5.97 17.79
C ILE A 368 -3.41 -6.83 18.75
N VAL A 369 -2.11 -6.93 18.48
CA VAL A 369 -1.20 -7.85 19.15
C VAL A 369 -0.07 -7.06 19.80
N ASP A 370 0.21 -7.32 21.08
CA ASP A 370 1.31 -6.70 21.80
C ASP A 370 2.64 -7.43 21.51
N VAL A 371 3.54 -6.74 20.83
CA VAL A 371 4.87 -7.22 20.43
C VAL A 371 5.99 -6.55 21.24
N SER A 372 5.67 -5.84 22.32
CA SER A 372 6.63 -5.04 23.12
C SER A 372 7.83 -5.80 23.63
N ASN A 373 7.65 -7.08 23.95
CA ASN A 373 8.67 -7.92 24.58
C ASN A 373 8.92 -9.17 23.74
N PRO A 374 9.81 -9.11 22.73
CA PRO A 374 10.27 -10.30 22.02
C PRO A 374 10.93 -11.29 22.99
N PRO A 375 10.76 -12.62 22.81
CA PRO A 375 11.35 -13.61 23.69
C PRO A 375 12.83 -13.82 23.37
N ASP A 376 13.66 -14.11 24.37
CA ASP A 376 15.09 -14.39 24.19
C ASP A 376 15.33 -15.64 23.32
N VAL A 377 14.38 -16.57 23.29
CA VAL A 377 14.43 -17.79 22.46
C VAL A 377 13.34 -17.70 21.42
N ALA A 378 13.73 -17.89 20.14
CA ALA A 378 12.81 -17.91 19.02
C ALA A 378 11.66 -18.91 19.24
N ASP A 379 10.45 -18.48 18.88
CA ASP A 379 9.23 -19.28 18.77
C ASP A 379 8.81 -19.36 17.29
N PRO A 380 9.57 -20.07 16.43
CA PRO A 380 9.33 -20.08 14.99
C PRO A 380 8.01 -20.77 14.58
N LEU A 381 7.33 -21.40 15.54
CA LEU A 381 6.03 -22.02 15.35
C LEU A 381 4.88 -21.15 15.90
N GLY A 382 5.17 -19.95 16.43
CA GLY A 382 4.19 -19.02 16.96
C GLY A 382 3.25 -19.67 17.97
N LEU A 383 3.78 -20.52 18.86
CA LEU A 383 2.96 -21.25 19.85
C LEU A 383 2.57 -20.39 21.04
N SER A 384 3.35 -19.34 21.31
CA SER A 384 3.23 -18.48 22.48
C SER A 384 3.46 -17.02 22.13
N TRP A 385 4.53 -16.69 21.39
CA TRP A 385 4.84 -15.30 21.08
C TRP A 385 4.65 -14.95 19.58
N PRO A 386 3.92 -13.87 19.29
CA PRO A 386 3.03 -13.10 20.16
C PRO A 386 1.59 -13.68 20.18
N GLN A 387 1.43 -14.97 19.87
CA GLN A 387 0.15 -15.68 19.84
C GLN A 387 -0.73 -15.43 21.08
N ASP A 388 -0.14 -15.44 22.27
CA ASP A 388 -0.84 -15.23 23.55
C ASP A 388 -1.05 -13.75 23.91
N ASN A 389 -0.58 -12.83 23.07
CA ASN A 389 -0.54 -11.39 23.33
C ASN A 389 -1.57 -10.59 22.51
N GLU A 390 -2.64 -11.22 22.03
CA GLU A 390 -3.78 -10.48 21.46
C GLU A 390 -4.43 -9.62 22.54
N VAL A 391 -4.35 -8.29 22.39
CA VAL A 391 -4.90 -7.32 23.35
C VAL A 391 -6.23 -6.74 22.89
N GLY A 392 -6.59 -6.93 21.63
CA GLY A 392 -7.84 -6.45 21.09
C GLY A 392 -8.09 -6.94 19.67
N ARG A 393 -9.35 -6.80 19.25
CA ARG A 393 -9.79 -7.08 17.89
C ARG A 393 -10.99 -6.25 17.51
N TRP A 394 -11.18 -6.05 16.20
CA TRP A 394 -12.36 -5.43 15.63
C TRP A 394 -12.85 -6.27 14.46
N LEU A 395 -14.14 -6.62 14.51
CA LEU A 395 -14.75 -7.70 13.73
C LEU A 395 -14.31 -9.10 14.20
N GLY A 396 -15.26 -10.05 14.26
CA GLY A 396 -15.08 -11.39 14.80
C GLY A 396 -15.97 -11.72 16.01
N CYS A 397 -15.85 -12.95 16.50
CA CYS A 397 -16.74 -13.51 17.53
C CYS A 397 -16.29 -13.07 18.94
N PRO A 398 -17.23 -12.70 19.82
CA PRO A 398 -16.90 -12.37 21.19
C PRO A 398 -16.33 -13.61 21.90
N SER A 399 -15.21 -13.45 22.60
CA SER A 399 -14.68 -14.48 23.52
C SER A 399 -15.20 -14.33 24.95
N ALA A 400 -15.95 -13.25 25.23
CA ALA A 400 -16.50 -12.95 26.54
C ALA A 400 -17.94 -12.41 26.42
N ASP A 401 -18.82 -12.89 27.30
CA ASP A 401 -20.25 -12.52 27.32
C ASP A 401 -20.51 -11.09 27.87
N ASP A 402 -19.49 -10.42 28.40
CA ASP A 402 -19.56 -9.14 29.12
C ASP A 402 -18.83 -7.97 28.40
N GLY A 403 -18.36 -8.20 27.17
CA GLY A 403 -17.61 -7.22 26.37
C GLY A 403 -18.42 -6.10 25.73
N TRP A 404 -17.72 -5.09 25.19
CA TRP A 404 -18.30 -3.89 24.53
C TRP A 404 -19.09 -4.23 23.26
N TYR A 405 -18.73 -5.33 22.60
CA TYR A 405 -19.49 -5.91 21.50
C TYR A 405 -20.52 -6.85 22.11
N GLY A 406 -21.81 -6.62 21.85
CA GLY A 406 -22.88 -7.48 22.32
C GLY A 406 -22.70 -8.94 21.88
N PRO A 407 -23.52 -9.87 22.41
CA PRO A 407 -23.40 -11.32 22.20
C PRO A 407 -23.43 -11.74 20.72
N ASP A 408 -23.85 -10.86 19.82
CA ASP A 408 -23.94 -11.11 18.38
C ASP A 408 -22.63 -10.82 17.62
N GLY A 409 -21.59 -10.29 18.27
CA GLY A 409 -20.32 -9.96 17.63
C GLY A 409 -20.47 -8.83 16.59
N GLY A 410 -19.53 -7.91 16.54
CA GLY A 410 -19.54 -6.91 15.48
C GLY A 410 -19.04 -7.51 14.18
N GLY A 411 -19.75 -8.43 13.50
CA GLY A 411 -19.21 -9.07 12.29
C GLY A 411 -20.23 -9.72 11.36
N HIS A 412 -20.77 -8.89 10.46
CA HIS A 412 -21.01 -9.08 9.02
C HIS A 412 -22.38 -8.55 8.59
N ALA A 413 -22.35 -7.56 7.71
CA ALA A 413 -23.40 -7.33 6.74
C ALA A 413 -22.97 -8.06 5.46
N ASP A 414 -23.53 -9.25 5.22
CA ASP A 414 -23.59 -9.97 3.94
C ASP A 414 -22.66 -9.44 2.82
N MET A 415 -21.36 -9.78 2.88
CA MET A 415 -20.47 -9.72 1.71
C MET A 415 -20.06 -11.12 1.30
#